data_AF-A0A7Y2JGH8-F1
#
_entry.id   AF-A0A7Y2JGH8-F1
#
_cell.length_a   1.000
_cell.length_b   1.000
_cell.length_c   1.000
_cell.angle_alpha   90.00
_cell.angle_beta   90.00
_cell.angle_gamma   90.00
#
_symmetry.space_group_name_H-M   'P 1'
#
loop_
_entity.id
_entity.type
_entity.pdbx_description
1 polymer ?
#
loop_
_entity_poly.entity_id
_entity_poly.type
_entity_poly.pdbx_seq_one_letter_code
_entity_poly.pdbx_strand_id
1 'polypeptide(L)'
;APFFNVHPLTTSTIYFLLAFLFVMNRTKVLGILGKYLTPILVAIVAAIIGIGLFWSPQTLNEVQRVLQPKQPLVDGLLEGYQTYDAIAGMVMGGVVVVSMNAMGASSYNEKRKIIARSGLIAMTGLFIIYAGLIALGAKYSNEFDTSITRIQLLQGLAQKTLGATGTLFINSLMGLACFTTAVAIIVSVADFFKTLFKNSQRAYVVAAIISCVLGILIGSFEVGVIIDVAVPALLLIYPISIVLILLTVLPERLATTLMFRAVVFVTLLCSLPEVLGAIFSAEWILRLMATLPLSAYSLGWVLPAFFTFFVILIYNSLNPRDEE
;
A
#
# COMPACT_ATOMS: atom_id res chain seq x y z
N ALA A 1 14.40 -20.93 -2.79
CA ALA A 1 14.73 -19.53 -2.39
C ALA A 1 16.11 -19.15 -2.94
N PRO A 2 16.45 -17.87 -3.16
CA PRO A 2 17.64 -17.51 -3.96
C PRO A 2 18.99 -17.94 -3.37
N PHE A 3 19.06 -18.31 -2.08
CA PHE A 3 20.31 -18.74 -1.41
C PHE A 3 20.39 -20.24 -1.13
N PHE A 4 19.23 -20.89 -0.99
CA PHE A 4 19.14 -22.32 -0.71
C PHE A 4 18.10 -22.90 -1.65
N ASN A 5 18.46 -23.97 -2.37
CA ASN A 5 17.66 -24.67 -3.37
C ASN A 5 16.48 -25.44 -2.71
N VAL A 6 15.67 -24.70 -1.97
CA VAL A 6 14.57 -25.13 -1.11
C VAL A 6 13.28 -24.71 -1.77
N HIS A 7 12.30 -25.61 -1.72
CA HIS A 7 10.97 -25.43 -2.30
C HIS A 7 10.30 -24.15 -1.74
N PRO A 8 9.68 -23.30 -2.58
CA PRO A 8 9.05 -22.05 -2.16
C PRO A 8 8.05 -22.23 -1.01
N LEU A 9 7.24 -23.30 -1.08
CA LEU A 9 6.28 -23.63 -0.03
C LEU A 9 6.95 -23.79 1.34
N THR A 10 8.10 -24.49 1.41
CA THR A 10 8.82 -24.71 2.66
C THR A 10 9.32 -23.40 3.25
N THR A 11 9.87 -22.51 2.41
CA THR A 11 10.33 -21.21 2.88
C THR A 11 9.18 -20.33 3.34
N SER A 12 8.04 -20.34 2.65
CA SER A 12 6.84 -19.60 3.05
C SER A 12 6.24 -20.16 4.33
N THR A 13 6.23 -21.49 4.51
CA THR A 13 5.82 -22.14 5.76
C THR A 13 6.67 -21.68 6.94
N ILE A 14 8.01 -21.74 6.82
CA ILE A 14 8.90 -21.30 7.89
C ILE A 14 8.69 -19.81 8.20
N TYR A 15 8.58 -18.98 7.17
CA TYR A 15 8.39 -17.55 7.29
C TYR A 15 7.11 -17.19 8.05
N PHE A 16 5.96 -17.75 7.64
CA PHE A 16 4.68 -17.47 8.29
C PHE A 16 4.49 -18.19 9.62
N LEU A 17 5.17 -19.32 9.85
CA LEU A 17 5.25 -19.95 11.17
C LEU A 17 5.95 -19.01 12.17
N LEU A 18 7.10 -18.45 11.77
CA LEU A 18 7.78 -17.44 12.57
C LEU A 18 6.85 -16.24 12.79
N ALA A 19 6.25 -15.69 11.72
CA ALA A 19 5.33 -14.56 11.85
C ALA A 19 4.20 -14.87 12.85
N PHE A 20 3.61 -16.06 12.82
CA PHE A 20 2.59 -16.50 13.76
C PHE A 20 3.07 -16.49 15.21
N LEU A 21 4.25 -17.06 15.49
CA LEU A 21 4.85 -17.04 16.84
C LEU A 21 5.01 -15.60 17.36
N PHE A 22 5.42 -14.69 16.47
CA PHE A 22 5.58 -13.28 16.76
C PHE A 22 4.25 -12.57 17.00
N VAL A 23 3.22 -12.86 16.21
CA VAL A 23 1.86 -12.33 16.39
C VAL A 23 1.27 -12.79 17.73
N MET A 24 1.50 -14.04 18.14
CA MET A 24 1.04 -14.55 19.43
C MET A 24 1.74 -13.89 20.62
N ASN A 25 2.98 -13.41 20.44
CA ASN A 25 3.77 -12.76 21.49
C ASN A 25 3.78 -11.23 21.31
N ARG A 26 2.64 -10.59 21.62
CA ARG A 26 2.31 -9.17 21.32
C ARG A 26 3.38 -8.12 21.65
N THR A 27 4.26 -8.34 22.62
CA THR A 27 4.70 -7.23 23.47
C THR A 27 6.07 -6.61 23.18
N LYS A 28 6.93 -7.17 22.30
CA LYS A 28 8.31 -6.64 22.16
C LYS A 28 8.88 -6.49 20.76
N VAL A 29 8.17 -6.96 19.74
CA VAL A 29 8.83 -7.24 18.46
C VAL A 29 8.68 -6.09 17.48
N LEU A 30 7.48 -5.52 17.39
CA LEU A 30 7.22 -4.37 16.53
C LEU A 30 8.09 -3.15 16.89
N GLY A 31 8.39 -2.97 18.19
CA GLY A 31 9.23 -1.88 18.68
C GLY A 31 10.71 -2.02 18.30
N ILE A 32 11.28 -3.22 18.36
CA ILE A 32 12.70 -3.45 18.00
C ILE A 32 12.86 -3.43 16.47
N LEU A 33 11.94 -4.10 15.78
CA LEU A 33 12.02 -4.22 14.33
C LEU A 33 11.83 -2.85 13.66
N GLY A 34 10.82 -2.06 14.01
CA GLY A 34 10.59 -0.74 13.40
C GLY A 34 11.65 0.32 13.78
N LYS A 35 12.16 0.31 15.02
CA LYS A 35 13.12 1.31 15.50
C LYS A 35 14.48 1.21 14.83
N TYR A 36 14.94 -0.01 14.52
CA TYR A 36 16.27 -0.24 13.96
C TYR A 36 16.23 -0.58 12.46
N LEU A 37 15.25 -1.34 11.99
CA LEU A 37 15.25 -1.78 10.58
C LEU A 37 14.87 -0.68 9.62
N THR A 38 13.86 0.12 9.94
CA THR A 38 13.42 1.19 9.02
C THR A 38 14.54 2.20 8.76
N PRO A 39 15.26 2.71 9.79
CA PRO A 39 16.40 3.61 9.53
C PRO A 39 17.53 2.95 8.73
N ILE A 40 17.85 1.67 9.00
CA ILE A 40 18.89 0.95 8.25
C ILE A 40 18.48 0.77 6.78
N LEU A 41 17.23 0.38 6.52
CA LEU A 41 16.71 0.22 5.17
C LEU A 41 16.70 1.55 4.42
N VAL A 42 16.22 2.62 5.04
CA VAL A 42 16.23 3.97 4.46
C VAL A 42 17.66 4.42 4.18
N ALA A 43 18.61 4.18 5.08
CA ALA A 43 20.01 4.56 4.89
C ALA A 43 20.64 3.82 3.68
N ILE A 44 20.37 2.52 3.54
CA ILE A 44 20.92 1.74 2.42
C ILE A 44 20.28 2.15 1.09
N VAL A 45 18.96 2.34 1.05
CA VAL A 45 18.29 2.82 -0.17
C VAL A 45 18.76 4.23 -0.53
N ALA A 46 18.93 5.12 0.46
CA ALA A 46 19.51 6.44 0.24
C ALA A 46 20.96 6.35 -0.28
N ALA A 47 21.76 5.39 0.17
CA ALA A 47 23.10 5.14 -0.34
C ALA A 47 23.08 4.66 -1.81
N ILE A 48 22.17 3.74 -2.18
CA ILE A 48 21.95 3.32 -3.58
C ILE A 48 21.63 4.54 -4.46
N ILE A 49 20.69 5.38 -4.01
CA ILE A 49 20.27 6.58 -4.73
C ILE A 49 21.45 7.55 -4.86
N GLY A 50 22.15 7.84 -3.75
CA GLY A 50 23.25 8.79 -3.73
C GLY A 50 24.42 8.36 -4.62
N ILE A 51 24.88 7.12 -4.47
CA ILE A 51 25.98 6.58 -5.29
C ILE A 51 25.53 6.47 -6.75
N GLY A 52 24.33 5.92 -6.98
CA GLY A 52 23.81 5.72 -8.33
C GLY A 52 23.58 7.00 -9.12
N LEU A 53 23.12 8.08 -8.47
CA LEU A 53 22.89 9.36 -9.11
C LEU A 53 24.16 10.20 -9.23
N PHE A 54 24.97 10.32 -8.18
CA PHE A 54 26.08 11.29 -8.12
C PHE A 54 27.46 10.72 -8.47
N TRP A 55 27.70 9.42 -8.25
CA TRP A 55 29.02 8.81 -8.46
C TRP A 55 29.12 7.99 -9.73
N SER A 56 28.00 7.57 -10.30
CA SER A 56 28.00 6.87 -11.58
C SER A 56 28.37 7.83 -12.72
N PRO A 57 29.35 7.46 -13.57
CA PRO A 57 29.80 8.27 -14.70
C PRO A 57 28.75 8.41 -15.81
N GLN A 58 27.63 7.71 -15.69
CA GLN A 58 26.54 7.77 -16.65
C GLN A 58 25.81 9.10 -16.55
N THR A 59 25.52 9.68 -17.72
CA THR A 59 24.60 10.80 -17.83
C THR A 59 23.16 10.31 -17.71
N LEU A 60 22.24 11.20 -17.34
CA LEU A 60 20.81 10.94 -17.48
C LEU A 60 20.53 10.70 -18.96
N ASN A 61 20.34 9.44 -19.33
CA ASN A 61 19.95 9.07 -20.69
C ASN A 61 18.48 9.39 -20.90
N GLU A 62 18.09 9.66 -22.14
CA GLU A 62 16.66 9.63 -22.49
C GLU A 62 16.12 8.23 -22.16
N VAL A 63 15.04 8.17 -21.38
CA VAL A 63 14.37 6.92 -21.04
C VAL A 63 13.97 6.24 -22.34
N GLN A 64 14.30 4.96 -22.50
CA GLN A 64 13.91 4.18 -23.67
C GLN A 64 12.45 4.43 -24.00
N ARG A 65 12.15 4.75 -25.26
CA ARG A 65 10.79 5.08 -25.72
C ARG A 65 9.75 4.00 -25.36
N VAL A 66 10.18 2.74 -25.23
CA VAL A 66 9.35 1.59 -24.83
C VAL A 66 8.97 1.64 -23.34
N LEU A 67 9.81 2.24 -22.50
CA LEU A 67 9.61 2.38 -21.05
C LEU A 67 8.97 3.72 -20.66
N GLN A 68 8.70 4.61 -21.63
CA GLN A 68 8.07 5.89 -21.33
C GLN A 68 6.61 5.68 -20.93
N PRO A 69 6.21 6.13 -19.72
CA PRO A 69 4.81 6.07 -19.32
C PRO A 69 3.99 6.92 -20.29
N LYS A 70 2.88 6.35 -20.77
CA LYS A 70 1.96 7.09 -21.64
C LYS A 70 1.36 8.25 -20.87
N GLN A 71 1.13 8.08 -19.56
CA GLN A 71 0.57 9.08 -18.68
C GLN A 71 1.22 9.03 -17.29
N PRO A 72 2.39 9.67 -17.11
CA PRO A 72 3.22 9.51 -15.91
C PRO A 72 2.49 9.71 -14.58
N LEU A 73 1.54 10.65 -14.54
CA LEU A 73 0.77 10.95 -13.32
C LEU A 73 -0.26 9.86 -13.00
N VAL A 74 -0.98 9.36 -14.01
CA VAL A 74 -1.97 8.28 -13.85
C VAL A 74 -1.26 6.97 -13.56
N ASP A 75 -0.24 6.64 -14.35
CA ASP A 75 0.56 5.42 -14.20
C ASP A 75 1.19 5.39 -12.79
N GLY A 76 1.75 6.51 -12.32
CA GLY A 76 2.28 6.62 -10.96
C GLY A 76 1.22 6.48 -9.87
N LEU A 77 0.00 7.00 -10.09
CA LEU A 77 -1.11 6.83 -9.15
C LEU A 77 -1.53 5.36 -9.03
N LEU A 78 -1.63 4.64 -10.16
CA LEU A 78 -1.98 3.22 -10.20
C LEU A 78 -0.87 2.32 -9.64
N GLU A 79 0.40 2.67 -9.84
CA GLU A 79 1.51 2.01 -9.15
C GLU A 79 1.41 2.21 -7.62
N GLY A 80 0.94 3.38 -7.18
CA GLY A 80 0.60 3.63 -5.79
C GLY A 80 -0.47 2.67 -5.21
N TYR A 81 -1.36 2.12 -6.04
CA TYR A 81 -2.36 1.14 -5.55
C TYR A 81 -1.72 -0.17 -5.13
N GLN A 82 -0.57 -0.51 -5.71
CA GLN A 82 0.15 -1.74 -5.39
C GLN A 82 1.00 -1.62 -4.12
N THR A 83 1.08 -0.46 -3.48
CA THR A 83 1.82 -0.32 -2.21
C THR A 83 1.02 -0.77 -1.00
N TYR A 84 -0.31 -0.92 -1.13
CA TYR A 84 -1.24 -1.27 -0.05
C TYR A 84 -1.32 -0.28 1.12
N ASP A 85 -0.60 0.85 1.07
CA ASP A 85 -0.43 1.76 2.21
C ASP A 85 -1.76 2.37 2.71
N ALA A 86 -2.68 2.71 1.80
CA ALA A 86 -3.96 3.32 2.16
C ALA A 86 -4.85 2.34 2.96
N ILE A 87 -4.98 1.11 2.47
CA ILE A 87 -5.78 0.06 3.12
C ILE A 87 -5.11 -0.38 4.42
N ALA A 88 -3.80 -0.58 4.39
CA ALA A 88 -3.01 -0.91 5.58
C ALA A 88 -3.17 0.18 6.64
N GLY A 89 -3.10 1.46 6.27
CA GLY A 89 -3.31 2.60 7.17
C GLY A 89 -4.67 2.58 7.85
N MET A 90 -5.75 2.27 7.11
CA MET A 90 -7.10 2.17 7.69
C MET A 90 -7.22 1.04 8.72
N VAL A 91 -6.64 -0.14 8.44
CA VAL A 91 -6.72 -1.30 9.33
C VAL A 91 -5.77 -1.17 10.52
N MET A 92 -4.55 -0.66 10.30
CA MET A 92 -3.53 -0.47 11.34
C MET A 92 -3.80 0.76 12.21
N GLY A 93 -4.56 1.75 11.74
CA GLY A 93 -4.80 3.02 12.44
C GLY A 93 -5.35 2.82 13.86
N GLY A 94 -6.26 1.86 14.05
CA GLY A 94 -6.78 1.51 15.37
C GLY A 94 -5.70 1.00 16.33
N VAL A 95 -4.76 0.18 15.84
CA VAL A 95 -3.62 -0.34 16.63
C VAL A 95 -2.67 0.79 17.02
N VAL A 96 -2.44 1.76 16.14
CA VAL A 96 -1.62 2.95 16.44
C VAL A 96 -2.25 3.75 17.58
N VAL A 97 -3.55 4.03 17.53
CA VAL A 97 -4.26 4.78 18.58
C VAL A 97 -4.21 4.04 19.92
N VAL A 98 -4.44 2.72 19.91
CA VAL A 98 -4.35 1.89 21.14
C VAL A 98 -2.93 1.90 21.72
N SER A 99 -1.91 1.80 20.86
CA SER A 99 -0.51 1.84 21.28
C SER A 99 -0.13 3.19 21.89
N MET A 100 -0.65 4.30 21.33
CA MET A 100 -0.45 5.64 21.91
C MET A 100 -1.12 5.80 23.27
N ASN A 101 -2.31 5.22 23.47
CA ASN A 101 -2.98 5.22 24.77
C ASN A 101 -2.13 4.51 25.84
N ALA A 102 -1.51 3.38 25.48
CA ALA A 102 -0.64 2.61 26.38
C ALA A 102 0.65 3.36 26.77
N MET A 103 1.12 4.29 25.92
CA MET A 103 2.28 5.14 26.20
C MET A 103 1.95 6.38 27.05
N GLY A 104 0.71 6.52 27.52
CA GLY A 104 0.29 7.66 28.35
C GLY A 104 -0.01 8.94 27.58
N ALA A 105 -0.17 8.88 26.25
CA ALA A 105 -0.52 10.07 25.45
C ALA A 105 -1.91 10.60 25.84
N SER A 106 -1.97 11.85 26.28
CA SER A 106 -3.15 12.51 26.85
C SER A 106 -3.89 13.40 25.86
N SER A 107 -5.23 13.43 25.93
CA SER A 107 -6.14 14.19 25.04
C SER A 107 -6.16 13.78 23.54
N TYR A 108 -7.32 13.92 22.90
CA TYR A 108 -7.51 13.67 21.47
C TYR A 108 -6.63 14.57 20.59
N ASN A 109 -6.53 15.85 20.95
CA ASN A 109 -5.78 16.84 20.19
C ASN A 109 -4.27 16.57 20.18
N GLU A 110 -3.71 16.09 21.29
CA GLU A 110 -2.29 15.72 21.35
C GLU A 110 -2.01 14.52 20.44
N LYS A 111 -2.85 13.47 20.53
CA LYS A 111 -2.72 12.27 19.67
C LYS A 111 -2.79 12.63 18.19
N ARG A 112 -3.79 13.44 17.81
CA ARG A 112 -3.95 13.93 16.43
C ARG A 112 -2.70 14.68 15.97
N LYS A 113 -2.15 15.58 16.79
CA LYS A 113 -0.97 16.37 16.45
C LYS A 113 0.29 15.52 16.28
N ILE A 114 0.50 14.54 17.17
CA ILE A 114 1.63 13.61 17.09
C ILE A 114 1.52 12.77 15.82
N ILE A 115 0.37 12.13 15.57
CA ILE A 115 0.13 11.30 14.38
C ILE A 115 0.33 12.13 13.11
N ALA A 116 -0.23 13.33 13.02
CA ALA A 116 -0.10 14.18 11.84
C ALA A 116 1.35 14.59 11.57
N ARG A 117 2.11 14.98 12.60
CA ARG A 117 3.53 15.37 12.45
C ARG A 117 4.40 14.17 12.08
N SER A 118 4.22 13.04 12.75
CA SER A 118 4.93 11.80 12.42
C SER A 118 4.61 11.32 11.00
N GLY A 119 3.35 11.40 10.59
CA GLY A 119 2.91 11.08 9.24
C GLY A 119 3.54 12.00 8.18
N LEU A 120 3.64 13.31 8.43
CA LEU A 120 4.27 14.24 7.51
C LEU A 120 5.77 13.97 7.32
N ILE A 121 6.49 13.64 8.41
CA ILE A 121 7.90 13.25 8.35
C ILE A 121 8.05 11.95 7.54
N ALA A 122 7.23 10.94 7.83
CA ALA A 122 7.27 9.67 7.12
C ALA A 122 6.96 9.82 5.62
N MET A 123 5.92 10.59 5.28
CA MET A 123 5.54 10.91 3.91
C MET A 123 6.66 11.62 3.15
N THR A 124 7.33 12.59 3.78
CA THR A 124 8.43 13.34 3.15
C THR A 124 9.64 12.44 2.89
N GLY A 125 10.00 11.59 3.85
CA GLY A 125 11.08 10.61 3.67
C GLY A 125 10.76 9.62 2.56
N LEU A 126 9.53 9.11 2.52
CA LEU A 126 9.08 8.17 1.50
C LEU A 126 9.08 8.83 0.11
N PHE A 127 8.62 10.07 0.00
CA PHE A 127 8.65 10.86 -1.24
C PHE A 127 10.07 11.00 -1.80
N ILE A 128 11.05 11.36 -0.96
CA ILE A 128 12.46 11.49 -1.37
C ILE A 128 13.00 10.15 -1.89
N ILE A 129 12.71 9.06 -1.17
CA ILE A 129 13.18 7.71 -1.56
C ILE A 129 12.58 7.28 -2.90
N TYR A 130 11.26 7.40 -3.09
CA TYR A 130 10.63 7.01 -4.35
C TYR A 130 11.08 7.91 -5.51
N ALA A 131 11.15 9.23 -5.32
CA ALA A 131 11.64 10.14 -6.35
C ALA A 131 13.08 9.79 -6.76
N GLY A 132 13.94 9.48 -5.78
CA GLY A 132 15.32 9.06 -6.02
C GLY A 132 15.42 7.72 -6.76
N LEU A 133 14.62 6.72 -6.39
CA LEU A 133 14.57 5.43 -7.08
C LEU A 133 14.03 5.55 -8.51
N ILE A 134 13.02 6.39 -8.74
CA ILE A 134 12.47 6.67 -10.08
C ILE A 134 13.55 7.33 -10.95
N ALA A 135 14.23 8.37 -10.43
CA ALA A 135 15.33 9.02 -11.14
C ALA A 135 16.47 8.05 -11.46
N LEU A 136 16.78 7.14 -10.51
CA LEU A 136 17.79 6.11 -10.70
C LEU A 136 17.37 5.09 -11.76
N GLY A 137 16.12 4.61 -11.72
CA GLY A 137 15.57 3.72 -12.74
C GLY A 137 15.59 4.35 -14.14
N ALA A 138 15.27 5.64 -14.25
CA ALA A 138 15.37 6.39 -15.50
C ALA A 138 16.81 6.44 -16.02
N LYS A 139 17.78 6.76 -15.15
CA LYS A 139 19.21 6.85 -15.47
C LYS A 139 19.79 5.52 -16.01
N TYR A 140 19.40 4.41 -15.40
CA TYR A 140 19.89 3.06 -15.75
C TYR A 140 18.97 2.29 -16.72
N SER A 141 17.94 2.92 -17.27
CA SER A 141 16.92 2.26 -18.10
C SER A 141 17.47 1.51 -19.34
N ASN A 142 18.64 1.92 -19.86
CA ASN A 142 19.28 1.27 -21.00
C ASN A 142 20.10 0.00 -20.65
N GLU A 143 20.34 -0.25 -19.37
CA GLU A 143 21.17 -1.39 -18.92
C GLU A 143 20.36 -2.61 -18.51
N PHE A 144 19.05 -2.46 -18.36
CA PHE A 144 18.16 -3.52 -17.96
C PHE A 144 17.24 -3.87 -19.12
N ASP A 145 16.87 -5.15 -19.21
CA ASP A 145 15.85 -5.58 -20.15
C ASP A 145 14.51 -4.93 -19.79
N THR A 146 13.73 -4.58 -20.81
CA THR A 146 12.34 -4.12 -20.67
C THR A 146 11.44 -5.11 -19.92
N SER A 147 11.75 -6.42 -19.93
CA SER A 147 10.99 -7.45 -19.22
C SER A 147 11.47 -7.71 -17.78
N ILE A 148 12.40 -6.90 -17.26
CA ILE A 148 12.93 -7.12 -15.91
C ILE A 148 11.84 -6.98 -14.84
N THR A 149 11.84 -7.89 -13.86
CA THR A 149 10.90 -7.76 -12.74
C THR A 149 11.31 -6.61 -11.81
N ARG A 150 10.35 -6.03 -11.09
CA ARG A 150 10.61 -4.93 -10.13
C ARG A 150 11.67 -5.30 -9.07
N ILE A 151 11.69 -6.56 -8.64
CA ILE A 151 12.66 -7.06 -7.65
C ILE A 151 14.05 -7.17 -8.28
N GLN A 152 14.15 -7.73 -9.48
CA GLN A 152 15.41 -7.85 -10.20
C GLN A 152 15.98 -6.48 -10.57
N LEU A 153 15.13 -5.49 -10.88
CA LEU A 153 15.55 -4.12 -11.13
C LEU A 153 16.23 -3.52 -9.89
N LEU A 154 15.59 -3.61 -8.73
CA LEU A 154 16.17 -3.11 -7.48
C LEU A 154 17.47 -3.83 -7.11
N GLN A 155 17.52 -5.16 -7.27
CA GLN A 155 18.74 -5.95 -7.03
C GLN A 155 19.84 -5.61 -8.03
N GLY A 156 19.50 -5.39 -9.30
CA GLY A 156 20.44 -4.98 -10.34
C GLY A 156 21.01 -3.59 -10.06
N LEU A 157 20.17 -2.64 -9.66
CA LEU A 157 20.60 -1.31 -9.24
C LEU A 157 21.50 -1.37 -8.01
N ALA A 158 21.16 -2.18 -7.02
CA ALA A 158 21.99 -2.45 -5.85
C ALA A 158 23.37 -3.01 -6.25
N GLN A 159 23.39 -3.98 -7.17
CA GLN A 159 24.62 -4.60 -7.64
C GLN A 159 25.52 -3.61 -8.37
N LYS A 160 24.93 -2.74 -9.19
CA LYS A 160 25.66 -1.71 -9.94
C LYS A 160 26.20 -0.58 -9.07
N THR A 161 25.55 -0.29 -7.94
CA THR A 161 25.91 0.84 -7.07
C THR A 161 26.75 0.45 -5.86
N LEU A 162 26.33 -0.58 -5.11
CA LEU A 162 26.99 -1.02 -3.88
C LEU A 162 27.83 -2.29 -4.06
N GLY A 163 27.77 -2.93 -5.24
CA GLY A 163 28.45 -4.20 -5.50
C GLY A 163 27.82 -5.40 -4.79
N ALA A 164 28.50 -6.54 -4.86
CA ALA A 164 27.97 -7.83 -4.37
C ALA A 164 27.63 -7.83 -2.88
N THR A 165 28.43 -7.15 -2.06
CA THR A 165 28.20 -7.04 -0.61
C THR A 165 26.93 -6.26 -0.31
N GLY A 166 26.71 -5.12 -0.97
CA GLY A 166 25.49 -4.33 -0.80
C GLY A 166 24.22 -5.04 -1.24
N THR A 167 24.26 -5.77 -2.36
CA THR A 167 23.13 -6.57 -2.84
C THR A 167 22.72 -7.65 -1.83
N LEU A 168 23.69 -8.31 -1.20
CA LEU A 168 23.42 -9.30 -0.14
C LEU A 168 22.73 -8.66 1.07
N PHE A 169 23.19 -7.48 1.50
CA PHE A 169 22.56 -6.73 2.58
C PHE A 169 21.12 -6.34 2.23
N ILE A 170 20.87 -5.83 1.02
CA ILE A 170 19.54 -5.41 0.57
C ILE A 170 18.57 -6.58 0.52
N ASN A 171 18.99 -7.73 0.00
CA ASN A 171 18.14 -8.92 -0.03
C ASN A 171 17.74 -9.38 1.37
N SER A 172 18.70 -9.36 2.31
CA SER A 172 18.47 -9.75 3.70
C SER A 172 17.55 -8.77 4.42
N LEU A 173 17.79 -7.47 4.26
CA LEU A 173 16.98 -6.40 4.84
C LEU A 173 15.58 -6.34 4.25
N MET A 174 15.43 -6.56 2.94
CA MET A 174 14.13 -6.62 2.30
C MET A 174 13.30 -7.78 2.86
N GLY A 175 13.90 -8.97 2.99
CA GLY A 175 13.20 -10.12 3.60
C GLY A 175 12.74 -9.82 5.04
N LEU A 176 13.57 -9.14 5.82
CA LEU A 176 13.25 -8.75 7.18
C LEU A 176 12.22 -7.59 7.24
N ALA A 177 12.26 -6.64 6.32
CA ALA A 177 11.26 -5.56 6.21
C ALA A 177 9.90 -6.09 5.76
N CYS A 178 9.85 -7.03 4.81
CA CYS A 178 8.60 -7.71 4.48
C CYS A 178 8.04 -8.47 5.70
N PHE A 179 8.92 -9.02 6.55
CA PHE A 179 8.52 -9.76 7.74
C PHE A 179 7.84 -8.87 8.77
N THR A 180 8.36 -7.65 8.99
CA THR A 180 7.71 -6.69 9.89
C THR A 180 6.34 -6.28 9.40
N THR A 181 6.19 -6.02 8.10
CA THR A 181 4.92 -5.65 7.49
C THR A 181 3.92 -6.79 7.59
N ALA A 182 4.33 -8.03 7.30
CA ALA A 182 3.47 -9.20 7.45
C ALA A 182 2.97 -9.36 8.89
N VAL A 183 3.87 -9.29 9.88
CA VAL A 183 3.51 -9.37 11.30
C VAL A 183 2.55 -8.24 11.69
N ALA A 184 2.83 -7.00 11.27
CA ALA A 184 1.97 -5.85 11.57
C ALA A 184 0.55 -6.02 10.99
N ILE A 185 0.43 -6.42 9.72
CA ILE A 185 -0.88 -6.64 9.08
C ILE A 185 -1.64 -7.77 9.79
N ILE A 186 -0.98 -8.90 10.06
CA ILE A 186 -1.62 -10.04 10.73
C ILE A 186 -2.12 -9.64 12.14
N VAL A 187 -1.32 -8.89 12.90
CA VAL A 187 -1.75 -8.36 14.21
C VAL A 187 -2.97 -7.46 14.06
N SER A 188 -2.95 -6.52 13.11
CA SER A 188 -4.06 -5.56 12.94
C SER A 188 -5.35 -6.22 12.46
N VAL A 189 -5.28 -7.19 11.54
CA VAL A 189 -6.44 -7.98 11.11
C VAL A 189 -6.98 -8.82 12.27
N ALA A 190 -6.10 -9.47 13.03
CA ALA A 190 -6.52 -10.24 14.20
C ALA A 190 -7.16 -9.36 15.29
N ASP A 191 -6.64 -8.14 15.51
CA ASP A 191 -7.22 -7.16 16.43
C ASP A 191 -8.57 -6.62 15.96
N PHE A 192 -8.73 -6.40 14.65
CA PHE A 192 -10.00 -6.02 14.06
C PHE A 192 -11.06 -7.09 14.35
N PHE A 193 -10.79 -8.36 14.04
CA PHE A 193 -11.74 -9.45 14.32
C PHE A 193 -11.97 -9.68 15.81
N LYS A 194 -10.94 -9.55 16.64
CA LYS A 194 -11.09 -9.59 18.10
C LYS A 194 -12.09 -8.54 18.57
N THR A 195 -11.96 -7.31 18.11
CA THR A 195 -12.85 -6.20 18.47
C THR A 195 -14.26 -6.44 17.96
N LEU A 196 -14.40 -6.88 16.71
CA LEU A 196 -15.68 -7.20 16.08
C LEU A 196 -16.45 -8.30 16.85
N PHE A 197 -15.74 -9.31 17.35
CA PHE A 197 -16.30 -10.41 18.14
C PHE A 197 -16.19 -10.17 19.65
N LYS A 198 -16.58 -8.98 20.12
CA LYS A 198 -16.69 -8.62 21.56
C LYS A 198 -15.42 -8.89 22.37
N ASN A 199 -14.25 -8.52 21.84
CA ASN A 199 -12.94 -8.74 22.44
C ASN A 199 -12.56 -10.22 22.68
N SER A 200 -13.15 -11.16 21.94
CA SER A 200 -12.87 -12.59 22.05
C SER A 200 -11.44 -12.93 21.64
N GLN A 201 -10.68 -13.53 22.56
CA GLN A 201 -9.32 -13.97 22.24
C GLN A 201 -9.27 -15.17 21.29
N ARG A 202 -10.34 -15.98 21.24
CA ARG A 202 -10.44 -17.05 20.23
C ARG A 202 -10.53 -16.48 18.82
N ALA A 203 -11.28 -15.39 18.62
CA ALA A 203 -11.40 -14.72 17.32
C ALA A 203 -10.04 -14.18 16.84
N TYR A 204 -9.23 -13.63 17.75
CA TYR A 204 -7.86 -13.18 17.46
C TYR A 204 -6.99 -14.33 16.93
N VAL A 205 -6.95 -15.45 17.65
CA VAL A 205 -6.10 -16.60 17.29
C VAL A 205 -6.54 -17.19 15.95
N VAL A 206 -7.84 -17.36 15.73
CA VAL A 206 -8.38 -17.88 14.46
C VAL A 206 -8.03 -16.96 13.29
N ALA A 207 -8.22 -15.64 13.43
CA ALA A 207 -7.87 -14.68 12.39
C ALA A 207 -6.36 -14.66 12.08
N ALA A 208 -5.51 -14.82 13.09
CA ALA A 208 -4.07 -14.93 12.91
C ALA A 208 -3.67 -16.21 12.17
N ILE A 209 -4.26 -17.37 12.53
CA ILE A 209 -4.01 -18.65 11.85
C ILE A 209 -4.45 -18.55 10.38
N ILE A 210 -5.67 -18.06 10.11
CA ILE A 210 -6.19 -17.92 8.76
C ILE A 210 -5.26 -17.02 7.93
N SER A 211 -4.86 -15.87 8.46
CA SER A 211 -3.93 -14.96 7.77
C SER A 211 -2.59 -15.62 7.45
N CYS A 212 -2.02 -16.41 8.37
CA CYS A 212 -0.76 -17.11 8.14
C CYS A 212 -0.91 -18.23 7.11
N VAL A 213 -1.99 -19.01 7.16
CA VAL A 213 -2.27 -20.07 6.17
C VAL A 213 -2.45 -19.47 4.78
N LEU A 214 -3.23 -18.40 4.64
CA LEU A 214 -3.36 -17.68 3.38
C LEU A 214 -2.01 -17.11 2.91
N GLY A 215 -1.21 -16.58 3.83
CA GLY A 215 0.16 -16.13 3.53
C GLY A 215 1.06 -17.23 2.99
N ILE A 216 1.00 -18.44 3.54
CA ILE A 216 1.76 -19.60 3.04
C ILE A 216 1.32 -19.97 1.61
N LEU A 217 0.01 -20.00 1.37
CA LEU A 217 -0.55 -20.35 0.06
C LEU A 217 -0.17 -19.30 -0.99
N ILE A 218 -0.47 -18.03 -0.73
CA ILE A 218 -0.25 -16.93 -1.67
C ILE A 218 1.25 -16.64 -1.83
N GLY A 219 2.00 -16.62 -0.73
CA GLY A 219 3.44 -16.36 -0.74
C GLY A 219 4.29 -17.49 -1.34
N SER A 220 3.68 -18.59 -1.78
CA SER A 220 4.38 -19.64 -2.54
C SER A 220 4.40 -19.38 -4.05
N PHE A 221 3.55 -18.47 -4.54
CA PHE A 221 3.49 -18.07 -5.95
C PHE A 221 4.55 -17.02 -6.30
N GLU A 222 4.79 -16.86 -7.61
CA GLU A 222 5.62 -15.78 -8.13
C GLU A 222 4.93 -14.43 -7.98
N VAL A 223 5.73 -13.39 -7.76
CA VAL A 223 5.24 -12.03 -7.46
C VAL A 223 4.38 -11.47 -8.60
N GLY A 224 4.69 -11.80 -9.86
CA GLY A 224 3.86 -11.42 -11.02
C GLY A 224 2.44 -11.95 -10.91
N VAL A 225 2.29 -13.26 -10.64
CA VAL A 225 0.96 -13.89 -10.46
C VAL A 225 0.20 -13.28 -9.27
N ILE A 226 0.90 -12.99 -8.18
CA ILE A 226 0.29 -12.32 -7.01
C ILE A 226 -0.25 -10.94 -7.41
N ILE A 227 0.50 -10.17 -8.20
CA ILE A 227 0.08 -8.85 -8.69
C ILE A 227 -1.12 -9.00 -9.62
N ASP A 228 -1.08 -9.91 -10.59
CA ASP A 228 -2.16 -10.09 -11.57
C ASP A 228 -3.50 -10.45 -10.90
N VAL A 229 -3.46 -11.27 -9.85
CA VAL A 229 -4.64 -11.61 -9.05
C VAL A 229 -5.08 -10.45 -8.14
N ALA A 230 -4.13 -9.66 -7.63
CA ALA A 230 -4.42 -8.55 -6.74
C ALA A 230 -5.00 -7.32 -7.44
N VAL A 231 -4.52 -6.98 -8.63
CA VAL A 231 -4.88 -5.74 -9.34
C VAL A 231 -6.40 -5.55 -9.46
N PRO A 232 -7.21 -6.56 -9.88
CA PRO A 232 -8.66 -6.41 -9.94
C PRO A 232 -9.29 -6.07 -8.59
N ALA A 233 -8.81 -6.68 -7.50
CA ALA A 233 -9.29 -6.36 -6.16
C ALA A 233 -8.89 -4.94 -5.73
N LEU A 234 -7.68 -4.50 -6.08
CA LEU A 234 -7.19 -3.16 -5.77
C LEU A 234 -7.97 -2.08 -6.51
N LEU A 235 -8.30 -2.29 -7.78
CA LEU A 235 -9.12 -1.36 -8.59
C LEU A 235 -10.52 -1.15 -7.98
N LEU A 236 -11.04 -2.11 -7.21
CA LEU A 236 -12.29 -1.94 -6.46
C LEU A 236 -12.10 -1.21 -5.12
N ILE A 237 -11.13 -1.68 -4.33
CA ILE A 237 -11.00 -1.30 -2.93
C ILE A 237 -10.36 0.08 -2.78
N TYR A 238 -9.42 0.45 -3.65
CA TYR A 238 -8.71 1.73 -3.55
C TYR A 238 -9.61 2.95 -3.74
N PRO A 239 -10.46 3.03 -4.78
CA PRO A 239 -11.41 4.14 -4.93
C PRO A 239 -12.24 4.39 -3.67
N ILE A 240 -12.78 3.31 -3.10
CA ILE A 240 -13.58 3.34 -1.86
C ILE A 240 -12.74 3.84 -0.68
N SER A 241 -11.53 3.31 -0.54
CA SER A 241 -10.60 3.69 0.53
C SER A 241 -10.22 5.17 0.46
N ILE A 242 -9.90 5.67 -0.74
CA ILE A 242 -9.54 7.07 -0.97
C ILE A 242 -10.73 7.97 -0.59
N VAL A 243 -11.93 7.65 -1.08
CA VAL A 243 -13.14 8.42 -0.75
C VAL A 243 -13.41 8.43 0.75
N LEU A 244 -13.31 7.28 1.43
CA LEU A 244 -13.49 7.21 2.89
C LEU A 244 -12.47 8.06 3.64
N ILE A 245 -11.20 8.02 3.24
CA ILE A 245 -10.14 8.85 3.83
C ILE A 245 -10.47 10.34 3.63
N LEU A 246 -10.81 10.74 2.41
CA LEU A 246 -11.13 12.14 2.10
C LEU A 246 -12.35 12.64 2.89
N LEU A 247 -13.43 11.85 2.94
CA LEU A 247 -14.64 12.21 3.67
C LEU A 247 -14.41 12.28 5.19
N THR A 248 -13.52 11.45 5.74
CA THR A 248 -13.18 11.46 7.17
C THR A 248 -12.36 12.69 7.57
N VAL A 249 -11.63 13.30 6.63
CA VAL A 249 -10.86 14.52 6.87
C VAL A 249 -11.73 15.78 6.80
N LEU A 250 -12.93 15.70 6.19
CA LEU A 250 -13.83 16.84 6.10
C LEU A 250 -14.38 17.26 7.48
N PRO A 251 -14.72 18.55 7.65
CA PRO A 251 -15.41 19.02 8.85
C PRO A 251 -16.71 18.25 9.10
N GLU A 252 -17.03 17.96 10.37
CA GLU A 252 -18.22 17.19 10.77
C GLU A 252 -19.52 17.70 10.14
N ARG A 253 -19.68 19.03 10.02
CA ARG A 253 -20.81 19.69 9.35
C ARG A 253 -21.06 19.27 7.89
N LEU A 254 -20.02 18.81 7.18
CA LEU A 254 -20.12 18.36 5.78
C LEU A 254 -20.21 16.83 5.66
N ALA A 255 -19.80 16.13 6.73
CA ALA A 255 -19.59 14.70 6.82
C ALA A 255 -20.87 13.96 7.26
N THR A 256 -22.02 14.30 6.69
CA THR A 256 -23.30 13.68 7.05
C THR A 256 -23.33 12.19 6.65
N THR A 257 -24.12 11.38 7.36
CA THR A 257 -24.29 9.95 7.01
C THR A 257 -24.75 9.74 5.57
N LEU A 258 -25.56 10.67 5.04
CA LEU A 258 -26.01 10.64 3.64
C LEU A 258 -24.83 10.88 2.68
N MET A 259 -23.95 11.84 2.98
CA MET A 259 -22.74 12.10 2.20
C MET A 259 -21.86 10.86 2.09
N PHE A 260 -21.57 10.21 3.21
CA PHE A 260 -20.78 8.97 3.23
C PHE A 260 -21.42 7.87 2.40
N ARG A 261 -22.69 7.57 2.64
CA ARG A 261 -23.39 6.48 1.94
C ARG A 261 -23.47 6.74 0.43
N ALA A 262 -23.87 7.94 0.03
CA ALA A 262 -24.08 8.27 -1.38
C ALA A 262 -22.77 8.24 -2.17
N VAL A 263 -21.73 8.95 -1.70
CA VAL A 263 -20.46 9.06 -2.42
C VAL A 263 -19.76 7.71 -2.48
N VAL A 264 -19.74 6.94 -1.38
CA VAL A 264 -19.14 5.59 -1.36
C VAL A 264 -19.91 4.64 -2.27
N PHE A 265 -21.24 4.66 -2.25
CA PHE A 265 -22.06 3.79 -3.10
C PHE A 265 -21.86 4.08 -4.58
N VAL A 266 -21.87 5.35 -4.98
CA VAL A 266 -21.60 5.74 -6.38
C VAL A 266 -20.18 5.34 -6.79
N THR A 267 -19.20 5.57 -5.92
CA THR A 267 -17.80 5.16 -6.17
C THR A 267 -17.68 3.66 -6.38
N LEU A 268 -18.33 2.86 -5.54
CA LEU A 268 -18.39 1.40 -5.67
C LEU A 268 -18.99 1.01 -7.03
N LEU A 269 -20.16 1.55 -7.37
CA LEU A 269 -20.84 1.24 -8.64
C LEU A 269 -20.01 1.61 -9.87
N CYS A 270 -19.34 2.76 -9.84
CA CYS A 270 -18.52 3.22 -10.95
C CYS A 270 -17.16 2.52 -11.06
N SER A 271 -16.70 1.85 -10.00
CA SER A 271 -15.46 1.06 -10.00
C SER A 271 -15.68 -0.40 -10.47
N LEU A 272 -16.90 -0.92 -10.33
CA LEU A 272 -17.23 -2.30 -10.76
C LEU A 272 -16.93 -2.60 -12.23
N PRO A 273 -17.21 -1.71 -13.22
CA PRO A 273 -16.93 -2.00 -14.62
C PRO A 273 -15.44 -2.22 -14.89
N GLU A 274 -14.55 -1.50 -14.20
CA GLU A 274 -13.10 -1.66 -14.35
C GLU A 274 -12.63 -3.04 -13.85
N VAL A 275 -13.15 -3.47 -12.71
CA VAL A 275 -12.88 -4.80 -12.13
C VAL A 275 -13.40 -5.89 -13.05
N LEU A 276 -14.64 -5.75 -13.52
CA LEU A 276 -15.25 -6.71 -14.41
C LEU A 276 -14.53 -6.76 -15.75
N GLY A 277 -14.04 -5.63 -16.28
CA GLY A 277 -13.28 -5.58 -17.52
C GLY A 277 -11.90 -6.25 -17.38
N ALA A 278 -11.28 -6.16 -16.20
CA ALA A 278 -10.03 -6.83 -15.90
C ALA A 278 -10.18 -8.37 -15.79
N ILE A 279 -11.36 -8.87 -15.40
CA ILE A 279 -11.61 -10.32 -15.22
C ILE A 279 -12.31 -10.93 -16.44
N PHE A 280 -13.29 -10.22 -16.99
CA PHE A 280 -14.20 -10.66 -18.05
C PHE A 280 -14.15 -9.63 -19.19
N SER A 281 -13.43 -9.94 -20.27
CA SER A 281 -13.29 -9.05 -21.43
C SER A 281 -14.55 -9.01 -22.31
N ALA A 282 -15.72 -8.74 -21.72
CA ALA A 282 -17.00 -8.70 -22.44
C ALA A 282 -17.25 -7.32 -23.08
N GLU A 283 -17.79 -7.31 -24.30
CA GLU A 283 -18.02 -6.08 -25.07
C GLU A 283 -18.95 -5.08 -24.38
N TRP A 284 -19.97 -5.55 -23.64
CA TRP A 284 -20.89 -4.66 -22.92
C TRP A 284 -20.19 -3.91 -21.78
N ILE A 285 -19.17 -4.53 -21.15
CA ILE A 285 -18.36 -3.89 -20.10
C ILE A 285 -17.49 -2.81 -20.73
N LEU A 286 -16.85 -3.12 -21.86
CA LEU A 286 -16.02 -2.17 -22.60
C LEU A 286 -16.81 -0.95 -23.06
N ARG A 287 -18.07 -1.13 -23.50
CA ARG A 287 -18.97 -0.01 -23.83
C ARG A 287 -19.29 0.82 -22.59
N LEU A 288 -19.59 0.19 -21.46
CA LEU A 288 -19.93 0.88 -20.22
C LEU A 288 -18.72 1.67 -19.67
N MET A 289 -17.53 1.09 -19.75
CA MET A 289 -16.27 1.81 -19.49
C MET A 289 -16.13 2.99 -20.45
N ALA A 290 -16.31 2.81 -21.77
CA ALA A 290 -16.18 3.90 -22.74
C ALA A 290 -17.16 5.08 -22.50
N THR A 291 -18.30 4.85 -21.86
CA THR A 291 -19.24 5.94 -21.48
C THR A 291 -18.81 6.75 -20.26
N LEU A 292 -18.01 6.17 -19.36
CA LEU A 292 -17.54 6.85 -18.16
C LEU A 292 -16.31 7.69 -18.49
N PRO A 293 -16.31 9.00 -18.18
CA PRO A 293 -15.14 9.83 -18.38
C PRO A 293 -13.99 9.37 -17.46
N LEU A 294 -12.75 9.39 -17.97
CA LEU A 294 -11.53 8.90 -17.32
C LEU A 294 -11.43 7.37 -17.12
N SER A 295 -12.39 6.58 -17.61
CA SER A 295 -12.30 5.11 -17.58
C SER A 295 -11.11 4.56 -18.38
N ALA A 296 -10.70 5.26 -19.45
CA ALA A 296 -9.51 4.94 -20.24
C ALA A 296 -8.22 4.91 -19.40
N TYR A 297 -8.27 5.50 -18.20
CA TYR A 297 -7.16 5.65 -17.26
C TYR A 297 -7.38 4.88 -15.96
N SER A 298 -8.39 4.00 -15.90
CA SER A 298 -8.81 3.31 -14.67
C SER A 298 -9.16 4.29 -13.52
N LEU A 299 -9.74 5.44 -13.89
CA LEU A 299 -10.18 6.50 -12.97
C LEU A 299 -11.66 6.86 -13.19
N GLY A 300 -12.47 5.93 -13.69
CA GLY A 300 -13.88 6.14 -14.00
C GLY A 300 -14.73 6.49 -12.78
N TRP A 301 -14.25 6.23 -11.57
CA TRP A 301 -14.92 6.54 -10.31
C TRP A 301 -14.78 8.01 -9.88
N VAL A 302 -13.73 8.71 -10.31
CA VAL A 302 -13.34 10.03 -9.77
C VAL A 302 -14.43 11.07 -10.02
N LEU A 303 -14.83 11.26 -11.29
CA LEU A 303 -15.83 12.27 -11.64
C LEU A 303 -17.22 11.98 -11.04
N PRO A 304 -17.76 10.74 -11.10
CA PRO A 304 -19.01 10.41 -10.41
C PRO A 304 -18.97 10.65 -8.90
N ALA A 305 -17.86 10.32 -8.23
CA ALA A 305 -17.68 10.56 -6.81
C ALA A 305 -17.71 12.06 -6.49
N PHE A 306 -16.94 12.88 -7.22
CA PHE A 306 -16.93 14.33 -7.05
C PHE A 306 -18.30 14.95 -7.36
N PHE A 307 -18.96 14.55 -8.44
CA PHE A 307 -20.28 15.03 -8.79
C PHE A 307 -21.29 14.74 -7.68
N THR A 308 -21.31 13.51 -7.19
CA THR A 308 -22.19 13.10 -6.08
C THR A 308 -21.90 13.90 -4.82
N PHE A 309 -20.63 14.13 -4.50
CA PHE A 309 -20.24 14.97 -3.37
C PHE A 309 -20.83 16.38 -3.47
N PHE A 310 -20.71 17.04 -4.63
CA PHE A 310 -21.27 18.38 -4.82
C PHE A 310 -22.80 18.41 -4.79
N VAL A 311 -23.46 17.41 -5.38
CA VAL A 311 -24.93 17.30 -5.35
C VAL A 311 -25.43 17.19 -3.92
N ILE A 312 -24.82 16.32 -3.11
CA ILE A 312 -25.23 16.13 -1.71
C ILE A 312 -24.85 17.34 -0.86
N LEU A 313 -23.74 18.03 -1.16
CA LEU A 313 -23.36 19.27 -0.50
C LEU A 313 -24.43 20.35 -0.71
N ILE A 314 -24.87 20.54 -1.96
CA ILE A 314 -25.94 21.49 -2.30
C ILE A 314 -27.25 21.07 -1.62
N TYR A 315 -27.61 19.79 -1.70
CA TYR A 315 -28.81 19.26 -1.05
C TYR A 315 -28.83 19.53 0.46
N ASN A 316 -27.73 19.28 1.16
CA ASN A 316 -27.62 19.55 2.60
C ASN A 316 -27.66 21.05 2.91
N SER A 317 -27.15 21.91 2.02
CA SER A 317 -27.21 23.37 2.20
C SER A 317 -28.62 23.94 2.01
N LEU A 318 -29.42 23.33 1.14
CA LEU A 318 -30.80 23.72 0.87
C LEU A 318 -31.77 23.16 1.91
N ASN A 319 -31.41 22.05 2.54
CA ASN A 319 -32.19 21.37 3.57
C ASN A 319 -31.36 21.25 4.85
N PRO A 320 -30.99 22.39 5.48
CA PRO A 320 -30.23 22.36 6.72
C PRO A 320 -31.01 21.52 7.72
N ARG A 321 -30.42 20.42 8.16
CA ARG A 321 -30.99 19.65 9.27
C ARG A 321 -30.88 20.57 10.48
N ASP A 322 -32.01 20.84 11.13
CA ASP A 322 -32.02 21.33 12.50
C ASP A 322 -31.29 20.27 13.34
N GLU A 323 -30.03 20.51 13.66
CA GLU A 323 -29.23 19.62 14.52
C GLU A 323 -29.74 19.78 15.96
N GLU A 324 -30.45 18.76 16.46
CA GLU A 324 -30.60 18.49 17.92
C GLU A 324 -29.26 18.10 18.55
#